data_AF-A0A3P0MDB2-F1
#
_entry.id   AF-A0A3P0MDB2-F1
#
_cell.length_a   1.000
_cell.length_b   1.000
_cell.length_c   1.000
_cell.angle_alpha   90.00
_cell.angle_beta   90.00
_cell.angle_gamma   90.00
#
_symmetry.space_group_name_H-M   'P 1'
#
loop_
_entity.id
_entity.type
_entity.pdbx_description
1 polymer ?
#
loop_
_entity_poly.entity_id
_entity_poly.type
_entity_poly.pdbx_seq_one_letter_code
_entity_poly.pdbx_strand_id
1 'polypeptide(L)'
;RRARHAAQRGKAGGELLAKQWQYDAAGDVIQKRDQRYGTTSYRYDPTGRIEQAAGPGLPSEVFRWDAAANLVSSDHPGGFVEHNRLKMFEDKRFEYDAYGRLVRKLSGHGPAKELVLEYDDWNQLKSVVTKDRLGIGTTHFEYDAFGRR
;
A
#
# COMPACT_ATOMS: atom_id res chain seq x y z
N ARG A 1 -17.91 31.84 -14.34
CA ARG A 1 -16.56 32.36 -14.69
C ARG A 1 -15.79 32.61 -13.39
N ARG A 2 -14.92 31.70 -12.96
CA ARG A 2 -14.01 31.92 -11.82
C ARG A 2 -12.63 31.34 -12.11
N ALA A 3 -11.62 32.03 -11.57
CA ALA A 3 -10.27 32.15 -12.07
C ALA A 3 -9.40 30.92 -11.81
N ARG A 4 -8.56 30.59 -12.81
CA ARG A 4 -7.46 29.62 -12.70
C ARG A 4 -6.24 30.35 -12.14
N HIS A 5 -5.80 30.02 -10.94
CA HIS A 5 -4.52 30.49 -10.43
C HIS A 5 -3.39 29.62 -11.00
N ALA A 6 -2.77 30.10 -12.08
CA ALA A 6 -1.53 29.56 -12.60
C ALA A 6 -0.37 30.29 -11.94
N ALA A 7 0.37 29.61 -11.05
CA ALA A 7 1.64 30.12 -10.57
C ALA A 7 2.71 29.85 -11.65
N GLN A 8 3.29 30.91 -12.20
CA GLN A 8 4.44 30.86 -13.11
C GLN A 8 5.62 31.56 -12.45
N ARG A 9 6.74 30.88 -12.30
CA ARG A 9 8.01 31.46 -11.84
C ARG A 9 9.12 31.15 -12.85
N GLY A 10 9.65 32.21 -13.46
CA GLY A 10 11.00 32.42 -14.03
C GLY A 10 11.60 31.38 -15.00
N LYS A 11 11.87 31.80 -16.25
CA LYS A 11 12.69 31.06 -17.22
C LYS A 11 14.19 31.14 -16.90
N ALA A 12 14.87 29.99 -16.88
CA ALA A 12 16.28 29.85 -17.25
C ALA A 12 16.59 28.39 -17.69
N GLY A 13 17.24 28.26 -18.85
CA GLY A 13 18.10 27.17 -19.37
C GLY A 13 17.86 25.71 -18.94
N GLY A 14 17.56 24.86 -19.93
CA GLY A 14 17.37 23.41 -19.83
C GLY A 14 15.92 23.05 -20.09
N GLU A 15 15.62 21.96 -20.81
CA GLU A 15 14.26 21.42 -20.89
C GLU A 15 13.78 21.08 -19.48
N LEU A 16 13.18 22.05 -18.80
CA LEU A 16 12.58 21.89 -17.50
C LEU A 16 11.36 21.00 -17.70
N LEU A 17 11.48 19.72 -17.35
CA LEU A 17 10.37 18.80 -17.23
C LEU A 17 9.34 19.43 -16.28
N ALA A 18 8.32 20.08 -16.85
CA ALA A 18 7.31 20.78 -16.09
C ALA A 18 6.24 19.80 -15.61
N LYS A 19 5.90 19.89 -14.33
CA LYS A 19 4.75 19.20 -13.72
C LYS A 19 3.77 20.23 -13.19
N GLN A 20 2.49 20.08 -13.52
CA GLN A 20 1.41 20.95 -13.06
C GLN A 20 0.33 20.11 -12.37
N TRP A 21 -0.27 20.67 -11.33
CA TRP A 21 -1.27 20.01 -10.50
C TRP A 21 -2.53 20.87 -10.43
N GLN A 22 -3.69 20.24 -10.46
CA GLN A 22 -4.98 20.88 -10.22
C GLN A 22 -5.68 20.16 -9.08
N TYR A 23 -6.36 20.94 -8.25
CA TYR A 23 -7.01 20.49 -7.03
C TYR A 23 -8.50 20.83 -7.10
N ASP A 24 -9.33 20.05 -6.41
CA ASP A 24 -10.72 20.42 -6.15
C ASP A 24 -10.84 21.37 -4.94
N ALA A 25 -12.08 21.59 -4.47
CA ALA A 25 -12.35 22.46 -3.33
C ALA A 25 -11.97 21.84 -1.97
N ALA A 26 -11.87 20.51 -1.88
CA ALA A 26 -11.40 19.80 -0.69
C ALA A 26 -9.86 19.79 -0.61
N GLY A 27 -9.19 20.09 -1.73
CA GLY A 27 -7.74 20.07 -1.85
C GLY A 27 -7.19 18.76 -2.42
N ASP A 28 -8.06 17.89 -2.94
CA ASP A 28 -7.67 16.64 -3.57
C ASP A 28 -7.19 16.89 -5.01
N VAL A 29 -6.15 16.17 -5.45
CA VAL A 29 -5.56 16.34 -6.79
C VAL A 29 -6.48 15.72 -7.83
N ILE A 30 -7.17 16.52 -8.63
CA ILE A 30 -8.03 16.01 -9.72
C ILE A 30 -7.29 15.85 -11.05
N GLN A 31 -6.13 16.50 -11.22
CA GLN A 31 -5.35 16.38 -12.45
C GLN A 31 -3.86 16.64 -12.22
N LYS A 32 -3.03 15.79 -12.82
CA LYS A 32 -1.57 15.97 -12.92
C LYS A 32 -1.19 16.01 -14.39
N ARG A 33 -0.56 17.10 -14.82
CA ARG A 33 0.00 17.23 -16.17
C ARG A 33 1.51 17.12 -16.08
N ASP A 34 2.05 16.13 -16.76
CA ASP A 34 3.47 15.90 -16.93
C ASP A 34 3.84 16.12 -18.40
N GLN A 35 4.86 16.93 -18.66
CA GLN A 35 5.26 17.25 -20.04
C GLN A 35 5.76 16.03 -20.83
N ARG A 36 6.31 15.02 -20.14
CA ARG A 36 6.82 13.78 -20.77
C ARG A 36 5.74 12.70 -20.84
N TYR A 37 4.93 12.58 -19.79
CA TYR A 37 3.99 11.45 -19.64
C TYR A 37 2.52 11.82 -19.89
N GLY A 38 2.23 13.06 -20.28
CA GLY A 38 0.88 13.52 -20.56
C GLY A 38 0.08 13.83 -19.29
N THR A 39 -1.25 13.77 -19.40
CA THR A 39 -2.15 14.21 -18.32
C THR A 39 -2.86 13.03 -17.67
N THR A 40 -2.73 12.89 -16.36
CA THR A 40 -3.47 11.94 -15.52
C THR A 40 -4.60 12.68 -14.81
N SER A 41 -5.81 12.13 -14.84
CA SER A 41 -6.94 12.59 -14.04
C SER A 41 -7.27 11.60 -12.94
N TYR A 42 -7.73 12.12 -11.80
CA TYR A 42 -8.12 11.35 -10.64
C TYR A 42 -9.56 11.65 -10.26
N ARG A 43 -10.25 10.66 -9.68
CA ARG A 43 -11.58 10.81 -9.09
C ARG A 43 -11.56 10.27 -7.67
N TYR A 44 -12.36 10.88 -6.81
CA TYR A 44 -12.46 10.54 -5.40
C TYR A 44 -13.91 10.34 -5.00
N ASP A 45 -14.13 9.48 -4.02
CA ASP A 45 -15.41 9.34 -3.34
C ASP A 45 -15.64 10.54 -2.38
N PRO A 46 -16.86 10.70 -1.82
CA PRO A 46 -17.17 11.79 -0.90
C PRO A 46 -16.33 11.82 0.40
N THR A 47 -15.60 10.75 0.70
CA THR A 47 -14.70 10.65 1.87
C THR A 47 -13.24 10.96 1.52
N GLY A 48 -12.95 11.33 0.27
CA GLY A 48 -11.59 11.66 -0.21
C GLY A 48 -10.77 10.44 -0.63
N ARG A 49 -11.38 9.25 -0.77
CA ARG A 49 -10.67 8.05 -1.23
C ARG A 49 -10.67 7.99 -2.75
N ILE A 50 -9.55 7.64 -3.37
CA ILE A 50 -9.44 7.53 -4.82
C ILE A 50 -10.36 6.42 -5.36
N GLU A 51 -11.13 6.72 -6.41
CA GLU A 51 -11.97 5.76 -7.13
C GLU A 51 -11.42 5.43 -8.51
N GLN A 52 -10.66 6.35 -9.12
CA GLN A 52 -10.15 6.16 -10.47
C GLN A 52 -8.87 6.96 -10.69
N ALA A 53 -7.92 6.36 -11.41
CA ALA A 53 -6.81 7.05 -12.06
C ALA A 53 -6.81 6.71 -13.56
N ALA A 54 -6.72 7.73 -14.41
CA ALA A 54 -6.71 7.55 -15.86
C ALA A 54 -5.72 8.50 -16.53
N GLY A 55 -4.90 8.00 -17.45
CA GLY A 55 -3.91 8.80 -18.18
C GLY A 55 -3.46 8.13 -19.48
N PRO A 56 -2.75 8.85 -20.35
CA PRO A 56 -2.30 8.30 -21.63
C PRO A 56 -1.28 7.18 -21.42
N GLY A 57 -1.46 6.08 -22.15
CA GLY A 57 -0.58 4.90 -22.09
C GLY A 57 -0.77 4.00 -20.86
N LEU A 58 -1.71 4.32 -19.97
CA LEU A 58 -2.09 3.48 -18.83
C LEU A 58 -3.55 3.03 -19.00
N PRO A 59 -3.88 1.75 -18.73
CA PRO A 59 -5.27 1.35 -18.51
C PRO A 59 -5.88 2.23 -17.42
N SER A 60 -7.17 2.55 -17.53
CA SER A 60 -7.86 3.20 -16.41
C SER A 60 -7.87 2.24 -15.23
N GLU A 61 -7.27 2.66 -14.11
CA GLU A 61 -7.30 1.90 -12.86
C GLU A 61 -8.53 2.32 -12.06
N VAL A 62 -9.35 1.36 -11.66
CA VAL A 62 -10.52 1.60 -10.81
C VAL A 62 -10.28 1.00 -9.44
N PHE A 63 -10.51 1.82 -8.42
CA PHE A 63 -10.33 1.47 -7.01
C PHE A 63 -11.71 1.29 -6.36
N ARG A 64 -11.86 0.21 -5.60
CA ARG A 64 -13.08 -0.11 -4.85
C ARG A 64 -12.70 -0.32 -3.41
N TRP A 65 -13.55 0.14 -2.51
CA TRP A 65 -13.30 0.09 -1.08
C TRP A 65 -14.47 -0.60 -0.37
N ASP A 66 -14.18 -1.41 0.63
CA ASP A 66 -15.21 -1.87 1.55
C ASP A 66 -15.55 -0.79 2.60
N ALA A 67 -16.55 -1.07 3.44
CA ALA A 67 -17.00 -0.15 4.50
C ALA A 67 -15.93 0.10 5.58
N ALA A 68 -14.92 -0.77 5.69
CA ALA A 68 -13.79 -0.62 6.59
C ALA A 68 -12.57 0.05 5.92
N ALA A 69 -12.74 0.57 4.70
CA ALA A 69 -11.71 1.21 3.89
C ALA A 69 -10.55 0.30 3.46
N ASN A 70 -10.79 -1.01 3.35
CA ASN A 70 -9.88 -1.90 2.65
C ASN A 70 -10.10 -1.80 1.13
N LEU A 71 -9.01 -1.86 0.35
CA LEU A 71 -9.08 -1.88 -1.12
C LEU A 71 -9.51 -3.27 -1.60
N VAL A 72 -10.62 -3.34 -2.33
CA VAL A 72 -11.25 -4.56 -2.87
C VAL A 72 -11.33 -4.58 -4.40
N SER A 73 -10.59 -3.69 -5.09
CA SER A 73 -10.56 -3.60 -6.56
C SER A 73 -10.29 -4.96 -7.21
N SER A 74 -11.07 -5.30 -8.25
CA SER A 74 -10.95 -6.52 -9.06
C SER A 74 -9.80 -6.50 -10.06
N ASP A 75 -9.36 -5.30 -10.42
CA ASP A 75 -8.48 -5.06 -11.59
C ASP A 75 -7.00 -5.21 -11.20
N HIS A 76 -6.75 -5.10 -9.91
CA HIS A 76 -5.57 -5.61 -9.25
C HIS A 76 -6.03 -6.87 -8.52
N PRO A 77 -5.29 -7.98 -8.51
CA PRO A 77 -5.53 -9.05 -7.54
C PRO A 77 -5.18 -8.53 -6.14
N GLY A 78 -5.97 -7.57 -5.68
CA GLY A 78 -5.92 -6.92 -4.40
C GLY A 78 -6.21 -7.98 -3.37
N GLY A 79 -5.39 -7.97 -2.34
CA GLY A 79 -5.34 -9.04 -1.37
C GLY A 79 -6.71 -9.46 -0.84
N PHE A 80 -6.87 -10.75 -0.55
CA PHE A 80 -8.05 -11.23 0.16
C PHE A 80 -8.01 -10.66 1.58
N VAL A 81 -8.99 -9.84 1.94
CA VAL A 81 -9.16 -9.31 3.29
C VAL A 81 -10.42 -9.92 3.89
N GLU A 82 -10.30 -10.40 5.12
CA GLU A 82 -11.43 -10.96 5.87
C GLU A 82 -11.38 -10.43 7.31
N HIS A 83 -12.50 -9.94 7.83
CA HIS A 83 -12.56 -9.32 9.17
C HIS A 83 -11.48 -8.23 9.37
N ASN A 84 -11.26 -7.38 8.36
CA ASN A 84 -10.22 -6.34 8.33
C ASN A 84 -8.78 -6.86 8.51
N ARG A 85 -8.53 -8.14 8.17
CA ARG A 85 -7.20 -8.75 8.19
C ARG A 85 -6.82 -9.19 6.79
N LEU A 86 -5.65 -8.76 6.33
CA LEU A 86 -5.10 -9.13 5.03
C LEU A 86 -4.69 -10.61 5.05
N LYS A 87 -5.47 -11.50 4.44
CA LYS A 87 -5.22 -12.95 4.40
C LYS A 87 -4.33 -13.36 3.23
N MET A 88 -4.37 -12.64 2.13
CA MET A 88 -3.56 -12.91 0.95
C MET A 88 -3.17 -11.60 0.29
N PHE A 89 -2.01 -11.50 -0.33
CA PHE A 89 -1.63 -10.40 -1.22
C PHE A 89 -0.61 -10.93 -2.21
N GLU A 90 -0.92 -10.89 -3.51
CA GLU A 90 -0.13 -11.57 -4.54
C GLU A 90 0.13 -13.05 -4.17
N ASP A 91 1.40 -13.42 -4.02
CA ASP A 91 1.91 -14.74 -3.62
C ASP A 91 1.96 -14.95 -2.10
N LYS A 92 1.66 -13.92 -1.31
CA LYS A 92 1.83 -13.91 0.15
C LYS A 92 0.55 -14.31 0.83
N ARG A 93 0.63 -15.16 1.84
CA ARG A 93 -0.51 -15.56 2.69
C ARG A 93 -0.20 -15.28 4.15
N PHE A 94 -1.22 -14.85 4.88
CA PHE A 94 -1.09 -14.43 6.27
C PHE A 94 -2.15 -15.11 7.15
N GLU A 95 -1.70 -15.63 8.28
CA GLU A 95 -2.55 -16.22 9.30
C GLU A 95 -2.35 -15.48 10.61
N TYR A 96 -3.47 -15.23 11.30
CA TYR A 96 -3.52 -14.45 12.52
C TYR A 96 -4.18 -15.27 13.61
N ASP A 97 -3.75 -15.07 14.85
CA ASP A 97 -4.43 -15.63 16.01
C ASP A 97 -5.71 -14.85 16.37
N ALA A 98 -6.37 -15.25 17.46
CA ALA A 98 -7.59 -14.62 17.96
C ALA A 98 -7.36 -13.17 18.44
N TYR A 99 -6.13 -12.81 18.81
CA TYR A 99 -5.73 -11.46 19.19
C TYR A 99 -5.34 -10.59 17.98
N GLY A 100 -5.38 -11.15 16.77
CA GLY A 100 -5.04 -10.45 15.54
C GLY A 100 -3.53 -10.35 15.28
N ARG A 101 -2.69 -11.07 16.02
CA ARG A 101 -1.23 -11.10 15.82
C ARG A 101 -0.90 -12.06 14.68
N LEU A 102 0.08 -11.72 13.87
CA LEU A 102 0.51 -12.54 12.73
C LEU A 102 1.27 -13.77 13.23
N VAL A 103 0.71 -14.97 13.09
CA VAL A 103 1.35 -16.23 13.53
C VAL A 103 2.00 -17.00 12.40
N ARG A 104 1.60 -16.74 11.15
CA ARG A 104 2.21 -17.38 9.98
C ARG A 104 2.21 -16.46 8.78
N LYS A 105 3.32 -16.46 8.04
CA LYS A 105 3.43 -15.81 6.74
C LYS A 105 4.07 -16.75 5.72
N LEU A 106 3.39 -16.96 4.60
CA LEU A 106 3.94 -17.64 3.43
C LEU A 106 4.27 -16.59 2.38
N SER A 107 5.38 -16.75 1.66
CA SER A 107 5.77 -15.91 0.52
C SER A 107 6.34 -16.81 -0.57
N GLY A 108 5.82 -16.66 -1.79
CA GLY A 108 6.19 -17.43 -2.98
C GLY A 108 7.06 -16.67 -3.98
N HIS A 109 7.26 -15.36 -3.84
CA HIS A 109 8.11 -14.57 -4.71
C HIS A 109 9.58 -14.88 -4.40
N GLY A 110 10.26 -15.55 -5.35
CA GLY A 110 11.63 -16.04 -5.16
C GLY A 110 11.67 -17.44 -4.52
N PRO A 111 12.68 -17.78 -3.71
CA PRO A 111 12.63 -19.01 -2.92
C PRO A 111 11.46 -18.95 -1.94
N ALA A 112 10.60 -19.97 -1.99
CA ALA A 112 9.48 -20.08 -1.06
C ALA A 112 9.98 -19.93 0.37
N LYS A 113 9.35 -19.02 1.12
CA LYS A 113 9.71 -18.69 2.49
C LYS A 113 8.47 -18.75 3.37
N GLU A 114 8.59 -19.49 4.46
CA GLU A 114 7.60 -19.61 5.51
C GLU A 114 8.16 -19.01 6.80
N LEU A 115 7.36 -18.18 7.45
CA LEU A 115 7.62 -17.66 8.79
C LEU A 115 6.53 -18.19 9.73
N VAL A 116 6.92 -18.77 10.85
CA VAL A 116 6.04 -19.06 11.99
C VAL A 116 6.49 -18.19 13.15
N LEU A 117 5.58 -17.40 13.69
CA LEU A 117 5.85 -16.41 14.73
C LEU A 117 5.14 -16.82 16.01
N GLU A 118 5.88 -16.78 17.12
CA GLU A 118 5.33 -17.03 18.45
C GLU A 118 5.47 -15.78 19.30
N TYR A 119 4.48 -15.57 20.14
CA TYR A 119 4.42 -14.44 21.05
C TYR A 119 4.29 -14.94 22.49
N ASP A 120 4.78 -14.15 23.44
CA ASP A 120 4.52 -14.38 24.85
C ASP A 120 3.15 -13.86 25.30
N ASP A 121 2.87 -14.00 26.60
CA ASP A 121 1.63 -13.58 27.24
C ASP A 121 1.46 -12.05 27.29
N TRP A 122 2.54 -11.29 27.09
CA TRP A 122 2.54 -9.82 26.97
C TRP A 122 2.41 -9.34 25.53
N ASN A 123 2.11 -10.24 24.57
CA ASN A 123 2.04 -9.95 23.14
C ASN A 123 3.37 -9.49 22.52
N GLN A 124 4.50 -9.84 23.12
CA GLN A 124 5.83 -9.56 22.56
C GLN A 124 6.28 -10.75 21.70
N LEU A 125 6.96 -10.48 20.59
CA LEU A 125 7.40 -11.51 19.65
C LEU A 125 8.54 -12.31 20.29
N LYS A 126 8.31 -13.58 20.61
CA LYS A 126 9.26 -14.45 21.32
C LYS A 126 10.19 -15.19 20.37
N SER A 127 9.65 -15.70 19.26
CA SER A 127 10.42 -16.49 18.31
C SER A 127 9.90 -16.32 16.88
N VAL A 128 10.81 -16.46 15.92
CA VAL A 128 10.48 -16.58 14.50
C VAL A 128 11.21 -17.78 13.93
N VAL A 129 10.47 -18.78 13.49
CA VAL A 129 10.99 -19.89 12.69
C VAL A 129 10.87 -19.49 11.23
N THR A 130 12.01 -19.43 10.55
CA THR A 130 12.11 -19.21 9.11
C THR A 130 12.40 -20.54 8.43
N LYS A 131 11.58 -20.92 7.46
CA LYS A 131 11.82 -22.06 6.58
C LYS A 131 11.91 -21.58 5.15
N ASP A 132 13.01 -21.85 4.49
CA ASP A 132 13.21 -21.54 3.07
C ASP A 132 13.97 -22.68 2.36
N ARG A 133 14.46 -22.43 1.14
CA ARG A 133 15.20 -23.42 0.35
C ARG A 133 16.56 -23.80 0.96
N LEU A 134 17.11 -22.98 1.86
CA LEU A 134 18.41 -23.22 2.51
C LEU A 134 18.25 -24.02 3.80
N GLY A 135 17.05 -24.05 4.39
CA GLY A 135 16.73 -24.88 5.55
C GLY A 135 15.77 -24.20 6.51
N ILE A 136 15.89 -24.57 7.79
CA ILE A 136 15.10 -24.01 8.89
C ILE A 136 16.06 -23.26 9.82
N GLY A 137 15.75 -22.00 10.10
CA GLY A 137 16.48 -21.17 11.07
C GLY A 137 15.51 -20.54 12.07
N THR A 138 15.89 -20.50 13.34
CA THR A 138 15.07 -19.90 14.40
C THR A 138 15.78 -18.68 14.97
N THR A 139 15.05 -17.58 15.12
CA THR A 139 15.51 -16.37 15.82
C THR A 139 14.69 -16.20 17.09
N HIS A 140 15.37 -16.03 18.21
CA HIS A 140 14.74 -15.71 19.49
C HIS A 140 14.91 -14.24 19.84
N PHE A 141 13.99 -13.75 20.64
CA PHE A 141 13.85 -12.36 21.03
C PHE A 141 13.64 -12.35 22.54
N GLU A 142 14.42 -11.53 23.23
CA GLU A 142 14.28 -11.31 24.67
C GLU A 142 14.03 -9.83 24.89
N TYR A 143 13.31 -9.52 25.96
CA TYR A 143 12.93 -8.16 26.28
C TYR A 143 13.27 -7.85 27.73
N ASP A 144 13.72 -6.63 27.98
CA ASP A 144 13.82 -6.12 29.34
C ASP A 144 12.44 -5.77 29.92
N ALA A 145 12.39 -5.40 31.21
CA ALA A 145 11.15 -5.04 31.89
C ALA A 145 10.45 -3.80 31.30
N PHE A 146 11.12 -3.04 30.43
CA PHE A 146 10.55 -1.89 29.71
C PHE A 146 10.17 -2.23 28.26
N GLY A 147 10.29 -3.49 27.85
CA GLY A 147 9.89 -3.97 26.53
C GLY A 147 10.88 -3.66 25.41
N ARG A 148 12.14 -3.34 25.74
CA ARG A 148 13.19 -3.14 24.74
C ARG A 148 13.85 -4.47 24.38
N ARG A 149 14.17 -4.63 23.10
CA ARG A 149 14.79 -5.82 22.50
C ARG A 149 16.31 -5.68 22.41
#